data_AF-A0A164TC63-F1
#
_entry.id   AF-A0A164TC63-F1
#
_cell.length_a   1.000
_cell.length_b   1.000
_cell.length_c   1.000
_cell.angle_alpha   90.00
_cell.angle_beta   90.00
_cell.angle_gamma   90.00
#
_symmetry.space_group_name_H-M   'P 1'
#
loop_
_entity.id
_entity.type
_entity.pdbx_description
1 polymer ?
#
loop_
_entity_poly.entity_id
_entity_poly.type
_entity_poly.pdbx_seq_one_letter_code
_entity_poly.pdbx_strand_id
1 'polypeptide(L)'
;MQRRAHTHPPPAPLANLRFVNFALAIANTERTQHFILEEVIDTSNTRFVKYINNGSALPCPGLNAAETEIADQLVCQQHITFNKTKGLLYVSDLQGAGDLLTDAQVMTNASLGANLFAAGNVSAAHERFPVEHRCNRWCRWYGLVPFGEEPNTASKPYDPSHPNSELSRLESEVN
;
A
#
# COMPACT_ATOMS: atom_id res chain seq x y z
N MET A 1 -0.53 -22.51 -6.87
CA MET A 1 0.23 -21.68 -5.91
C MET A 1 0.45 -22.52 -4.67
N GLN A 2 1.62 -23.14 -4.51
CA GLN A 2 1.93 -23.92 -3.30
C GLN A 2 1.97 -22.97 -2.11
N ARG A 3 1.12 -23.20 -1.10
CA ARG A 3 1.22 -22.51 0.19
C ARG A 3 2.57 -22.90 0.79
N ARG A 4 3.59 -22.05 0.66
CA ARG A 4 4.74 -22.13 1.56
C ARG A 4 4.20 -21.78 2.94
N ALA A 5 4.23 -22.73 3.87
CA ALA A 5 3.97 -22.43 5.26
C ALA A 5 4.98 -21.35 5.68
N HIS A 6 4.49 -20.17 6.07
CA HIS A 6 5.35 -19.18 6.69
C HIS A 6 5.91 -19.83 7.97
N THR A 7 7.23 -19.94 8.06
CA THR A 7 7.90 -20.63 9.18
C THR A 7 7.84 -19.84 10.48
N HIS A 8 7.37 -18.59 10.44
CA HIS A 8 7.30 -17.66 11.57
C HIS A 8 5.94 -16.95 11.63
N PRO A 9 5.46 -16.61 12.86
CA PRO A 9 4.26 -15.80 13.03
C PRO A 9 4.40 -14.43 12.35
N PRO A 10 3.28 -13.77 12.00
CA PRO A 10 3.33 -12.42 11.44
C PRO A 10 3.96 -11.42 12.44
N PRO A 11 4.60 -10.33 11.96
CA PRO A 11 5.24 -9.34 12.82
C PRO A 11 4.29 -8.68 13.83
N ALA A 12 3.02 -8.52 13.45
CA ALA A 12 1.93 -7.99 14.29
C ALA A 12 0.59 -8.56 13.77
N PRO A 13 -0.56 -8.26 14.40
CA PRO A 13 -1.86 -8.60 13.83
C PRO A 13 -2.06 -7.97 12.45
N LEU A 14 -2.59 -8.73 11.50
CA LEU A 14 -2.98 -8.21 10.19
C LEU A 14 -4.16 -7.24 10.37
N ALA A 15 -4.04 -6.08 9.76
CA ALA A 15 -5.11 -5.10 9.68
C ALA A 15 -6.24 -5.70 8.83
N ASN A 16 -7.44 -5.79 9.40
CA ASN A 16 -8.62 -6.24 8.68
C ASN A 16 -9.23 -5.06 7.91
N LEU A 17 -8.60 -4.66 6.81
CA LEU A 17 -9.04 -3.52 6.00
C LEU A 17 -9.90 -3.97 4.82
N ARG A 18 -10.91 -3.16 4.48
CA ARG A 18 -11.67 -3.30 3.23
C ARG A 18 -11.93 -1.95 2.59
N PHE A 19 -12.19 -1.93 1.29
CA PHE A 19 -12.71 -0.74 0.65
C PHE A 19 -14.19 -0.54 0.99
N VAL A 20 -14.62 0.72 1.03
CA VAL A 20 -16.03 1.12 1.12
C VAL A 20 -16.82 0.51 -0.02
N ASN A 21 -18.09 0.19 0.25
CA ASN A 21 -19.02 -0.08 -0.84
C ASN A 21 -19.29 1.22 -1.60
N PHE A 22 -19.39 1.15 -2.92
CA PHE A 22 -19.70 2.30 -3.75
C PHE A 22 -20.77 1.98 -4.80
N ALA A 23 -21.48 3.01 -5.25
CA ALA A 23 -22.51 2.90 -6.27
C ALA A 23 -22.48 4.11 -7.21
N LEU A 24 -22.80 3.88 -8.49
CA LEU A 24 -23.11 4.97 -9.42
C LEU A 24 -24.57 5.38 -9.21
N ALA A 25 -24.79 6.65 -8.87
CA ALA A 25 -26.12 7.25 -8.83
C ALA A 25 -26.33 8.18 -10.02
N ILE A 26 -27.49 8.06 -10.67
CA ILE A 26 -27.88 8.90 -11.80
C ILE A 26 -29.13 9.67 -11.37
N ALA A 27 -28.98 10.98 -11.19
CA ALA A 27 -30.11 11.84 -10.88
C ALA A 27 -30.72 12.37 -12.18
N ASN A 28 -31.97 11.96 -12.46
CA ASN A 28 -32.70 12.42 -13.63
C ASN A 28 -33.53 13.67 -13.28
N THR A 29 -32.85 14.81 -13.20
CA THR A 29 -33.48 16.14 -13.04
C THR A 29 -33.67 16.80 -14.42
N GLU A 30 -33.73 18.13 -14.51
CA GLU A 30 -33.71 18.85 -15.79
C GLU A 30 -32.41 18.62 -16.60
N ARG A 31 -31.32 18.24 -15.93
CA ARG A 31 -30.08 17.77 -16.55
C ARG A 31 -29.64 16.48 -15.85
N THR A 32 -29.36 15.43 -16.62
CA THR A 32 -28.83 14.18 -16.04
C THR A 32 -27.50 14.44 -15.35
N GLN A 33 -27.44 14.15 -14.05
CA GLN A 33 -26.22 14.25 -13.25
C GLN A 33 -25.80 12.85 -12.78
N HIS A 34 -24.48 12.63 -12.76
CA HIS A 34 -23.88 11.36 -12.33
C HIS A 34 -23.07 11.60 -11.06
N PHE A 35 -23.23 10.72 -10.08
CA PHE A 35 -22.56 10.78 -8.79
C PHE A 35 -21.99 9.42 -8.44
N ILE A 36 -20.89 9.42 -7.72
CA ILE A 36 -20.42 8.24 -7.00
C ILE A 36 -20.91 8.40 -5.56
N LEU A 37 -21.62 7.40 -5.06
CA LEU A 37 -21.99 7.28 -3.67
C LEU A 37 -21.05 6.27 -3.01
N GLU A 38 -20.66 6.53 -1.78
CA GLU A 38 -19.84 5.63 -0.97
C GLU A 38 -20.45 5.40 0.42
N GLU A 39 -20.08 4.28 1.03
CA GLU A 39 -20.36 4.02 2.44
C GLU A 39 -19.73 5.12 3.31
N VAL A 40 -20.53 5.71 4.20
CA VAL A 40 -20.04 6.75 5.12
C VAL A 40 -19.07 6.14 6.11
N ILE A 41 -17.84 6.67 6.14
CA ILE A 41 -16.84 6.31 7.14
C ILE A 41 -17.12 7.09 8.43
N ASP A 42 -17.41 6.38 9.52
CA ASP A 42 -17.63 6.99 10.84
C ASP A 42 -16.30 7.41 11.49
N THR A 43 -16.07 8.72 11.53
CA THR A 43 -14.88 9.32 12.14
C THR A 43 -15.14 9.87 13.55
N SER A 44 -16.21 9.44 14.22
CA SER A 44 -16.53 9.89 15.58
C SER A 44 -15.48 9.48 16.62
N ASN A 45 -14.88 8.29 16.44
CA ASN A 45 -13.91 7.70 17.37
C ASN A 45 -12.52 7.49 16.75
N THR A 46 -12.38 7.73 15.44
CA THR A 46 -11.11 7.59 14.71
C THR A 46 -10.99 8.74 13.72
N ARG A 47 -9.78 9.21 13.44
CA ARG A 47 -9.59 10.23 12.41
C ARG A 47 -9.45 9.59 11.04
N PHE A 48 -9.80 10.32 10.00
CA PHE A 48 -9.44 9.97 8.64
C PHE A 48 -7.92 10.13 8.43
N VAL A 49 -7.29 9.12 7.86
CA VAL A 49 -5.85 9.00 7.67
C VAL A 49 -5.56 8.74 6.21
N LYS A 50 -4.64 9.52 5.64
CA LYS A 50 -4.01 9.22 4.37
C LYS A 50 -2.72 8.47 4.64
N TYR A 51 -2.73 7.14 4.47
CA TYR A 51 -1.59 6.28 4.79
C TYR A 51 -0.49 6.40 3.75
N ILE A 52 -0.85 6.42 2.47
CA ILE A 52 0.08 6.49 1.33
C ILE A 52 -0.53 7.46 0.31
N ASN A 53 0.28 8.27 -0.36
CA ASN A 53 -0.16 9.16 -1.43
C ASN A 53 0.20 8.58 -2.81
N ASN A 54 -0.51 8.97 -3.87
CA ASN A 54 -0.19 8.53 -5.24
C ASN A 54 1.15 9.03 -5.81
N GLY A 55 1.82 9.97 -5.14
CA GLY A 55 3.10 10.54 -5.56
C GLY A 55 4.34 9.84 -4.99
N SER A 56 4.18 8.89 -4.07
CA SER A 56 5.26 8.21 -3.36
C SER A 56 4.88 6.75 -3.04
N ALA A 57 5.88 5.86 -3.03
CA ALA A 57 5.74 4.48 -2.55
C ALA A 57 5.91 4.33 -1.02
N LEU A 58 6.08 5.44 -0.29
CA LEU A 58 6.35 5.48 1.14
C LEU A 58 5.11 5.91 1.94
N PRO A 59 5.02 5.54 3.24
CA PRO A 59 4.02 6.08 4.14
C PRO A 59 4.04 7.62 4.16
N CYS A 60 2.88 8.23 4.29
CA CYS A 60 2.77 9.66 4.55
C CYS A 60 3.44 10.02 5.90
N PRO A 61 3.99 11.23 6.03
CA PRO A 61 4.55 11.69 7.30
C PRO A 61 3.44 11.96 8.35
N GLY A 62 3.81 11.97 9.63
CA GLY A 62 2.92 12.34 10.72
C GLY A 62 1.94 11.25 11.18
N LEU A 63 2.18 10.01 10.79
CA LEU A 63 1.42 8.85 11.29
C LEU A 63 1.84 8.52 12.73
N ASN A 64 0.88 8.19 13.58
CA ASN A 64 1.18 7.61 14.89
C ASN A 64 1.63 6.13 14.74
N ALA A 65 1.99 5.47 15.84
CA ALA A 65 2.50 4.10 15.80
C ALA A 65 1.50 3.09 15.21
N ALA A 66 0.20 3.20 15.54
CA ALA A 66 -0.82 2.29 15.03
C ALA A 66 -1.11 2.55 13.54
N GLU A 67 -1.09 3.80 13.11
CA GLU A 67 -1.27 4.19 11.71
C GLU A 67 -0.06 3.82 10.85
N THR A 68 1.15 3.94 11.41
CA THR A 68 2.40 3.48 10.78
C THR A 68 2.36 1.98 10.56
N GLU A 69 1.83 1.21 11.52
CA GLU A 69 1.66 -0.24 11.36
C GLU A 69 0.76 -0.59 10.17
N ILE A 70 -0.37 0.12 10.04
CA ILE A 70 -1.28 -0.05 8.91
C ILE A 70 -0.58 0.35 7.61
N ALA A 71 0.08 1.50 7.58
CA ALA A 71 0.80 1.98 6.40
C ALA A 71 1.88 0.99 5.96
N ASP A 72 2.60 0.37 6.89
CA ASP A 72 3.60 -0.65 6.59
C ASP A 72 2.98 -1.90 5.94
N GLN A 73 1.82 -2.36 6.42
CA GLN A 73 1.08 -3.45 5.77
C GLN A 73 0.62 -3.06 4.35
N LEU A 74 0.17 -1.82 4.18
CA LEU A 74 -0.25 -1.28 2.88
C LEU A 74 0.93 -1.13 1.90
N VAL A 75 2.10 -0.67 2.35
CA VAL A 75 3.34 -0.61 1.54
C VAL A 75 3.72 -2.02 1.03
N CYS A 76 3.62 -3.03 1.89
CA CYS A 76 3.80 -4.43 1.47
C CYS A 76 2.77 -4.85 0.41
N GLN A 77 1.51 -4.43 0.55
CA GLN A 77 0.46 -4.70 -0.43
C GLN A 77 0.76 -4.07 -1.80
N GLN A 78 1.36 -2.87 -1.85
CA GLN A 78 1.82 -2.27 -3.11
C GLN A 78 2.84 -3.17 -3.82
N HIS A 79 3.82 -3.69 -3.09
CA HIS A 79 4.82 -4.60 -3.64
C HIS A 79 4.19 -5.91 -4.11
N ILE A 80 3.30 -6.50 -3.31
CA ILE A 80 2.59 -7.73 -3.70
C ILE A 80 1.84 -7.52 -5.02
N THR A 81 1.09 -6.44 -5.16
CA THR A 81 0.33 -6.17 -6.40
C THR A 81 1.24 -5.91 -7.59
N PHE A 82 2.33 -5.17 -7.40
CA PHE A 82 3.35 -4.98 -8.42
C PHE A 82 3.91 -6.31 -8.92
N ASN A 83 4.35 -7.20 -8.03
CA ASN A 83 4.90 -8.51 -8.41
C ASN A 83 3.85 -9.43 -9.03
N LYS A 84 2.62 -9.45 -8.49
CA LYS A 84 1.53 -10.29 -9.00
C LYS A 84 1.11 -9.88 -10.41
N THR A 85 1.20 -8.60 -10.73
CA THR A 85 0.91 -8.08 -12.07
C THR A 85 2.14 -8.02 -12.97
N LYS A 86 3.28 -8.58 -12.55
CA LYS A 86 4.55 -8.57 -13.30
C LYS A 86 5.01 -7.14 -13.67
N GLY A 87 4.83 -6.21 -12.73
CA GLY A 87 5.20 -4.81 -12.89
C GLY A 87 4.23 -3.98 -13.71
N LEU A 88 3.04 -4.50 -14.04
CA LEU A 88 2.05 -3.75 -14.83
C LEU A 88 1.34 -2.68 -14.00
N LEU A 89 1.06 -2.95 -12.72
CA LEU A 89 0.40 -1.98 -11.84
C LEU A 89 0.68 -2.22 -10.36
N TYR A 90 0.43 -1.19 -9.55
CA TYR A 90 0.26 -1.29 -8.09
C TYR A 90 -0.86 -0.35 -7.64
N VAL A 91 -1.34 -0.53 -6.42
CA VAL A 91 -2.37 0.33 -5.82
C VAL A 91 -1.69 1.34 -4.88
N SER A 92 -2.10 2.60 -4.92
CA SER A 92 -1.63 3.69 -4.07
C SER A 92 -2.80 4.57 -3.63
N ASP A 93 -2.49 5.75 -3.08
CA ASP A 93 -3.47 6.70 -2.52
C ASP A 93 -4.39 6.08 -1.46
N LEU A 94 -3.81 5.24 -0.60
CA LEU A 94 -4.55 4.44 0.36
C LEU A 94 -4.88 5.29 1.59
N GLN A 95 -6.17 5.53 1.81
CA GLN A 95 -6.69 6.42 2.85
C GLN A 95 -8.04 5.95 3.38
N GLY A 96 -8.39 6.35 4.61
CA GLY A 96 -9.64 5.98 5.24
C GLY A 96 -9.62 6.12 6.77
N ALA A 97 -10.52 5.44 7.47
CA ALA A 97 -10.57 5.42 8.93
C ALA A 97 -11.11 4.09 9.45
N GLY A 98 -10.69 3.69 10.65
CA GLY A 98 -11.05 2.39 11.22
C GLY A 98 -10.56 1.24 10.34
N ASP A 99 -11.50 0.40 9.88
CA ASP A 99 -11.28 -0.74 8.98
C ASP A 99 -11.62 -0.43 7.51
N LEU A 100 -12.00 0.81 7.21
CA LEU A 100 -12.44 1.25 5.88
C LEU A 100 -11.36 2.02 5.15
N LEU A 101 -11.16 1.67 3.88
CA LEU A 101 -10.40 2.43 2.90
C LEU A 101 -11.33 3.00 1.83
N THR A 102 -11.00 4.14 1.25
CA THR A 102 -11.68 4.71 0.09
C THR A 102 -10.67 5.38 -0.85
N ASP A 103 -11.13 5.77 -2.03
CA ASP A 103 -10.41 6.64 -2.98
C ASP A 103 -8.98 6.20 -3.31
N ALA A 104 -8.75 4.90 -3.46
CA ALA A 104 -7.46 4.40 -3.92
C ALA A 104 -7.20 4.75 -5.38
N GLN A 105 -5.92 4.86 -5.72
CA GLN A 105 -5.47 5.08 -7.08
C GLN A 105 -4.73 3.85 -7.62
N VAL A 106 -5.12 3.40 -8.80
CA VAL A 106 -4.35 2.38 -9.54
C VAL A 106 -3.29 3.09 -10.38
N MET A 107 -2.04 2.69 -10.17
CA MET A 107 -0.87 3.24 -10.86
C MET A 107 -0.40 2.23 -11.89
N THR A 108 -0.36 2.60 -13.17
CA THR A 108 -0.07 1.65 -14.25
C THR A 108 1.18 2.00 -15.06
N ASN A 109 1.79 0.98 -15.64
CA ASN A 109 2.84 1.14 -16.61
C ASN A 109 2.35 1.96 -17.82
N ALA A 110 3.16 2.92 -18.28
CA ALA A 110 2.84 3.79 -19.41
C ALA A 110 2.54 3.03 -20.71
N SER A 111 3.13 1.85 -20.89
CA SER A 111 2.90 0.99 -22.07
C SER A 111 1.46 0.50 -22.21
N LEU A 112 0.66 0.55 -21.15
CA LEU A 112 -0.76 0.19 -21.19
C LEU A 112 -1.65 1.30 -21.76
N GLY A 113 -1.12 2.53 -21.87
CA GLY A 113 -1.83 3.71 -22.35
C GLY A 113 -1.98 4.80 -21.29
N ALA A 114 -2.32 6.01 -21.75
CA ALA A 114 -2.52 7.16 -20.87
C ALA A 114 -3.91 7.16 -20.21
N ASN A 115 -4.01 7.70 -18.99
CA ASN A 115 -5.25 7.92 -18.24
C ASN A 115 -6.07 6.64 -17.96
N LEU A 116 -5.44 5.46 -17.97
CA LEU A 116 -6.08 4.25 -17.44
C LEU A 116 -6.35 4.42 -15.95
N PHE A 117 -7.55 4.07 -15.50
CA PHE A 117 -7.99 4.29 -14.11
C PHE A 117 -7.98 5.77 -13.69
N ALA A 118 -8.43 6.63 -14.62
CA ALA A 118 -8.65 8.06 -14.43
C ALA A 118 -7.37 8.89 -14.20
N ALA A 119 -7.56 10.19 -13.95
CA ALA A 119 -6.52 11.20 -14.00
C ALA A 119 -5.46 11.11 -12.89
N GLY A 120 -5.74 10.38 -11.80
CA GLY A 120 -4.77 10.21 -10.71
C GLY A 120 -3.66 9.21 -11.03
N ASN A 121 -3.74 8.50 -12.17
CA ASN A 121 -2.68 7.60 -12.63
C ASN A 121 -1.48 8.40 -13.16
N VAL A 122 -0.44 8.50 -12.33
CA VAL A 122 0.81 9.18 -12.66
C VAL A 122 1.83 8.16 -13.13
N SER A 123 2.03 8.03 -14.44
CA SER A 123 2.99 7.06 -15.02
C SER A 123 4.41 7.23 -14.49
N ALA A 124 4.84 8.47 -14.21
CA ALA A 124 6.15 8.72 -13.61
C ALA A 124 6.29 8.11 -12.20
N ALA A 125 5.21 8.09 -11.41
CA ALA A 125 5.24 7.43 -10.10
C ALA A 125 5.33 5.90 -10.24
N HIS A 126 4.72 5.32 -11.28
CA HIS A 126 4.91 3.91 -11.61
C HIS A 126 6.35 3.57 -12.00
N GLU A 127 6.98 4.37 -12.84
CA GLU A 127 8.39 4.18 -13.22
C GLU A 127 9.34 4.27 -12.03
N ARG A 128 9.07 5.17 -11.07
CA ARG A 128 9.88 5.33 -9.87
C ARG A 128 9.61 4.28 -8.80
N PHE A 129 8.48 3.55 -8.85
CA PHE A 129 8.07 2.63 -7.79
C PHE A 129 9.17 1.62 -7.38
N PRO A 130 9.86 0.91 -8.29
CA PRO A 130 10.91 -0.03 -7.90
C PRO A 130 12.11 0.63 -7.21
N VAL A 131 12.34 1.92 -7.45
CA VAL A 131 13.45 2.70 -6.87
C VAL A 131 13.06 3.31 -5.53
N GLU A 132 11.81 3.78 -5.41
CA GLU A 132 11.29 4.46 -4.22
C GLU A 132 10.82 3.47 -3.15
N HIS A 133 10.25 2.33 -3.54
CA HIS A 133 9.71 1.36 -2.59
C HIS A 133 10.81 0.84 -1.65
N ARG A 134 10.51 0.84 -0.34
CA ARG A 134 11.39 0.28 0.68
C ARG A 134 10.71 -0.91 1.33
N CYS A 135 11.29 -2.10 1.13
CA CYS A 135 10.82 -3.31 1.80
C CYS A 135 10.89 -3.15 3.32
N ASN A 136 9.75 -3.32 3.98
CA ASN A 136 9.65 -3.36 5.44
C ASN A 136 9.54 -4.80 5.96
N ARG A 137 9.31 -4.94 7.27
CA ARG A 137 9.19 -6.25 7.94
C ARG A 137 8.08 -7.14 7.37
N TRP A 138 7.01 -6.54 6.86
CA TRP A 138 5.92 -7.27 6.21
C TRP A 138 6.35 -7.83 4.86
N CYS A 139 7.05 -7.03 4.05
CA CYS A 139 7.60 -7.50 2.77
C CYS A 139 8.49 -8.73 2.97
N ARG A 140 9.37 -8.68 3.99
CA ARG A 140 10.25 -9.81 4.36
C ARG A 140 9.49 -11.02 4.87
N TRP A 141 8.49 -10.82 5.72
CA TRP A 141 7.65 -11.92 6.21
C TRP A 141 6.86 -12.60 5.07
N TYR A 142 6.41 -11.82 4.08
CA TYR A 142 5.82 -12.34 2.84
C TYR A 142 6.84 -12.98 1.88
N GLY A 143 8.14 -12.90 2.18
CA GLY A 143 9.21 -13.44 1.33
C GLY A 143 9.38 -12.67 0.03
N LEU A 144 9.05 -11.38 0.01
CA LEU A 144 9.27 -10.51 -1.14
C LEU A 144 10.76 -10.15 -1.22
N VAL A 145 11.31 -10.19 -2.42
CA VAL A 145 12.71 -9.80 -2.70
C VAL A 145 12.74 -8.30 -2.94
N PRO A 146 13.58 -7.52 -2.24
CA PRO A 146 13.77 -6.10 -2.53
C PRO A 146 14.13 -5.88 -4.01
N PHE A 147 13.62 -4.81 -4.60
CA PHE A 147 13.94 -4.48 -5.99
C PHE A 147 15.43 -4.19 -6.14
N GLY A 148 16.05 -4.74 -7.18
CA GLY A 148 17.50 -4.64 -7.41
C GLY A 148 18.34 -5.67 -6.65
N GLU A 149 17.73 -6.52 -5.83
CA GLU A 149 18.40 -7.66 -5.20
C GLU A 149 18.01 -8.98 -5.88
N GLU A 150 18.97 -9.91 -5.94
CA GLU A 150 18.70 -11.28 -6.37
C GLU A 150 18.08 -12.10 -5.21
N PRO A 151 17.20 -13.08 -5.50
CA PRO A 151 16.70 -13.98 -4.47
C PRO A 151 17.90 -14.73 -3.86
N ASN A 152 18.31 -14.34 -2.66
CA ASN A 152 19.39 -15.04 -1.99
C ASN A 152 18.89 -16.45 -1.64
N THR A 153 19.36 -17.46 -2.36
CA THR A 153 19.00 -18.87 -2.13
C THR A 153 19.40 -19.36 -0.73
N ALA A 154 20.17 -18.56 0.01
CA ALA A 154 20.59 -18.79 1.40
C ALA A 154 19.96 -17.84 2.43
N SER A 155 19.00 -16.97 2.08
CA SER A 155 18.38 -16.10 3.08
C SER A 155 17.67 -16.94 4.15
N LYS A 156 18.20 -16.88 5.38
CA LYS A 156 17.51 -17.41 6.56
C LYS A 156 16.10 -16.82 6.60
N PRO A 157 15.09 -17.60 7.00
CA PRO A 157 13.74 -17.09 7.11
C PRO A 157 13.70 -15.88 8.06
N TYR A 158 12.77 -14.96 7.80
CA TYR A 158 12.60 -13.71 8.57
C TYR A 158 12.67 -13.98 10.08
N ASP A 159 13.68 -13.40 10.74
CA ASP A 159 13.85 -13.48 12.19
C ASP A 159 13.28 -12.22 12.84
N PRO A 160 12.12 -12.30 13.54
CA PRO A 160 11.51 -11.16 14.20
C PRO A 160 12.37 -10.57 15.34
N SER A 161 13.44 -11.25 15.79
CA SER A 161 14.37 -10.74 16.80
C SER A 161 15.48 -9.84 16.24
N HIS A 162 15.62 -9.75 14.91
CA HIS A 162 16.61 -8.91 14.26
C HIS A 162 15.95 -7.64 13.68
N PRO A 163 16.05 -6.48 14.35
CA PRO A 163 15.49 -5.24 13.84
C PRO A 163 16.14 -4.83 12.53
N ASN A 164 15.38 -4.04 11.75
CA ASN A 164 15.81 -3.52 10.47
C ASN A 164 17.09 -2.69 10.64
N SER A 165 18.24 -3.19 10.18
CA SER A 165 19.56 -2.57 10.37
C SER A 165 19.66 -1.13 9.88
N GLU A 166 18.79 -0.73 8.94
CA GLU A 166 18.68 0.65 8.48
C GLU A 166 17.86 1.55 9.42
N LEU A 167 16.80 1.05 10.06
CA LEU A 167 16.06 1.85 11.05
C LEU A 167 16.90 2.10 12.30
N SER A 168 17.61 1.08 12.79
CA SER A 168 18.52 1.24 13.93
C SER A 168 19.71 2.15 13.59
N ARG A 169 20.11 2.26 12.32
CA ARG A 169 21.08 3.26 11.87
C ARG A 169 20.49 4.68 11.85
N LEU A 170 19.28 4.84 11.33
CA LEU A 170 18.58 6.14 11.32
C LEU A 170 18.24 6.64 12.73
N GLU A 171 17.88 5.75 13.65
CA GLU A 171 17.61 6.09 15.07
C GLU A 171 18.88 6.46 15.85
N SER A 172 20.07 6.03 15.41
CA SER A 172 21.35 6.43 16.01
C SER A 172 21.93 7.71 15.40
N GLU A 173 21.44 8.16 14.24
CA GLU A 173 21.82 9.43 13.61
C GLU A 173 20.96 10.61 14.10
N VAL A 174 19.87 10.34 14.82
CA VAL A 174 18.91 11.34 15.37
C VAL A 174 19.08 11.55 16.89
N ASN A 175 19.98 10.81 17.55
CA ASN A 175 20.32 10.97 18.97
C ASN A 175 21.76 11.45 19.19
#